data_AF-A0A5T1XHC9-F1
#
_entry.id   AF-A0A5T1XHC9-F1
#
_cell.length_a   1.000
_cell.length_b   1.000
_cell.length_c   1.000
_cell.angle_alpha   90.00
_cell.angle_beta   90.00
_cell.angle_gamma   90.00
#
_symmetry.space_group_name_H-M   'P 1'
#
loop_
_entity.id
_entity.type
_entity.pdbx_description
1 polymer ?
#
loop_
_entity_poly.entity_id
_entity_poly.type
_entity_poly.pdbx_seq_one_letter_code
_entity_poly.pdbx_strand_id
1 'polypeptide(L)' 'DFLGLNYYQHIYIEKCHFFSPTPFEKRIKITESMCVGYY' A
#
# COMPACT_ATOMS: atom_id res chain seq x y z
N ASP A 1 -5.97 -1.93 12.52
CA ASP A 1 -6.89 -3.09 12.64
C ASP A 1 -7.13 -3.88 11.34
N PHE A 2 -7.57 -3.33 10.20
CA PHE A 2 -7.60 -4.12 8.94
C PHE A 2 -6.23 -4.23 8.25
N LEU A 3 -5.50 -3.11 8.20
CA LEU A 3 -4.18 -3.02 7.56
C LEU A 3 -3.01 -3.30 8.51
N GLY A 4 -3.28 -3.50 9.81
CA GLY A 4 -2.23 -3.63 10.83
C GLY A 4 -1.31 -2.40 11.01
N LEU A 5 -1.66 -1.27 10.38
CA LEU A 5 -0.87 -0.04 10.46
C LEU A 5 -1.22 0.79 11.71
N ASN A 6 -0.23 1.53 12.21
CA ASN A 6 -0.42 2.53 13.25
C ASN A 6 -1.24 3.71 12.69
N TYR A 7 -2.04 4.37 13.54
CA TYR A 7 -2.91 5.49 13.18
C TYR A 7 -2.16 6.77 12.75
N TYR A 8 -0.84 6.80 12.91
CA TYR A 8 0.03 7.91 12.53
C TYR A 8 0.66 7.77 11.14
N GLN A 9 0.26 6.77 10.35
CA GLN A 9 0.78 6.59 9.00
C GLN A 9 -0.07 7.31 7.96
N HIS A 10 0.58 7.94 6.98
CA HIS A 10 -0.11 8.49 5.83
C HIS A 10 -0.27 7.41 4.77
N ILE A 11 -1.52 6.97 4.58
CA ILE A 11 -1.88 5.94 3.61
C ILE A 11 -2.33 6.57 2.28
N TYR A 12 -1.98 5.94 1.17
CA TYR A 12 -2.50 6.23 -0.16
C TYR A 12 -2.92 4.93 -0.84
N ILE A 13 -3.93 5.00 -1.71
CA ILE A 13 -4.52 3.83 -2.36
C ILE A 13 -4.40 3.98 -3.87
N GLU A 14 -3.72 3.04 -4.50
CA GLU A 14 -3.52 3.02 -5.95
C GLU A 14 -3.64 1.60 -6.51
N LYS A 15 -3.68 1.47 -7.84
CA LYS A 15 -3.61 0.14 -8.44
C LYS A 15 -2.23 -0.46 -8.23
N CYS A 16 -2.16 -1.75 -7.92
CA CYS A 16 -0.91 -2.45 -7.62
C CYS A 16 0.14 -2.38 -8.74
N HIS A 17 -0.26 -2.19 -10.00
CA HIS A 17 0.69 -2.09 -11.11
C HIS A 17 1.43 -0.75 -11.19
N PHE A 18 1.01 0.28 -10.45
CA PHE A 18 1.70 1.57 -10.36
C PHE A 18 2.84 1.57 -9.34
N PHE A 19 2.78 0.67 -8.35
CA PHE A 19 3.82 0.55 -7.34
C PHE A 19 5.14 0.10 -7.95
N SER A 20 6.24 0.77 -7.56
CA SER A 20 7.55 0.47 -8.12
C SER A 20 8.02 -0.95 -7.73
N PRO A 21 8.48 -1.77 -8.69
CA PRO A 21 9.06 -3.08 -8.39
C PRO A 21 10.49 -2.95 -7.83
N THR A 22 11.22 -1.88 -8.15
CA THR A 22 12.62 -1.67 -7.76
C THR A 22 12.94 -0.16 -7.63
N PRO A 23 13.26 0.34 -6.41
CA PRO A 23 13.19 -0.36 -5.13
C PRO A 23 11.73 -0.73 -4.81
N PHE A 24 11.55 -1.89 -4.16
CA PHE A 24 10.21 -2.40 -3.86
C PHE A 24 9.49 -1.46 -2.88
N GLU A 25 8.44 -0.81 -3.37
CA GLU A 25 7.65 0.13 -2.60
C GLU A 25 6.76 -0.61 -1.60
N LYS A 26 6.79 -0.18 -0.33
CA LYS A 26 6.03 -0.84 0.74
C LYS A 26 4.53 -0.69 0.47
N ARG A 27 3.85 -1.83 0.32
CA ARG A 27 2.44 -1.88 -0.02
C ARG A 27 1.71 -3.04 0.64
N ILE A 28 0.42 -2.87 0.88
CA ILE A 28 -0.51 -3.90 1.34
C ILE A 28 -1.57 -4.08 0.26
N LYS A 29 -1.65 -5.28 -0.32
CA LYS A 29 -2.70 -5.61 -1.31
C LYS A 29 -4.03 -5.79 -0.59
N ILE A 30 -5.05 -5.02 -1.01
CA ILE A 30 -6.38 -5.03 -0.38
C ILE A 30 -7.45 -5.67 -1.28
N THR A 31 -7.28 -5.57 -2.60
CA THR A 31 -8.15 -6.22 -3.59
C THR A 31 -7.30 -6.81 -4.72
N GLU A 32 -7.94 -7.44 -5.70
CA GLU A 32 -7.23 -8.06 -6.83
C GLU A 32 -6.32 -7.06 -7.59
N SER A 33 -6.76 -5.80 -7.68
CA SER A 33 -6.07 -4.75 -8.42
C SER A 33 -5.60 -3.56 -7.58
N MET A 34 -6.03 -3.41 -6.32
CA MET A 34 -5.67 -2.26 -5.48
C MET A 34 -4.70 -2.60 -4.35
N CYS A 35 -3.78 -1.67 -4.11
CA CYS A 35 -2.75 -1.72 -3.10
C CYS A 35 -2.74 -0.42 -2.30
N VAL A 36 -2.47 -0.53 -1.01
CA VAL A 36 -2.28 0.59 -0.09
C VAL A 36 -0.79 0.80 0.13
N GLY A 37 -0.29 1.97 -0.22
CA GLY A 37 1.04 2.43 0.17
C GLY A 37 0.96 3.26 1.43
N TYR A 38 2.05 3.32 2.18
CA TYR A 38 2.13 4.05 3.44
C TYR A 38 3.54 4.51 3.73
N TYR A 39 3.68 5.67 4.39
CA TYR A 39 4.93 6.23 4.89
C TYR A 39 4.76 6.89 6.25
#